data_AF-A0A4S4BHB9-F1
#
_entry.id   AF-A0A4S4BHB9-F1
#
_cell.length_a   1.000
_cell.length_b   1.000
_cell.length_c   1.000
_cell.angle_alpha   90.00
_cell.angle_beta   90.00
_cell.angle_gamma   90.00
#
_symmetry.space_group_name_H-M   'P 1'
#
loop_
_entity.id
_entity.type
_entity.pdbx_description
1 polymer ?
#
loop_
_entity_poly.entity_id
_entity_poly.type
_entity_poly.pdbx_seq_one_letter_code
_entity_poly.pdbx_strand_id
1 'polypeptide(L)'
;MEYSLKVTGKKTDQKWLSDLLKKKNLTSDYLRKHHNAYFIDEFCLSIGLNIIVYENVNPPGHPAYSYETMFLEHDFVYQETVSFELDKFNDDHQLGYRAMLEIVFAILESLKNEGVFYHTSGGEILYFKEGRYILNQSYLEFLEEYYGELLGGIDYSLL
;
A
#
# COMPACT_ATOMS: atom_id res chain seq x y z
N MET A 1 -2.15 -12.03 6.77
CA MET A 1 -0.86 -11.30 6.75
C MET A 1 -1.17 -9.85 6.47
N GLU A 2 -0.46 -8.93 7.08
CA GLU A 2 -0.81 -7.51 7.07
C GLU A 2 0.31 -6.68 6.47
N TYR A 3 -0.05 -5.83 5.53
CA TYR A 3 0.85 -4.89 4.87
C TYR A 3 0.26 -3.49 4.97
N SER A 4 1.11 -2.48 4.84
CA SER A 4 0.65 -1.09 4.87
C SER A 4 1.48 -0.23 3.95
N LEU A 5 0.78 0.64 3.24
CA LEU A 5 1.34 1.67 2.38
C LEU A 5 1.02 3.03 3.01
N LYS A 6 2.04 3.76 3.45
CA LYS A 6 1.92 5.16 3.87
C LYS A 6 2.21 6.06 2.68
N VAL A 7 1.42 7.09 2.43
CA VAL A 7 1.62 8.05 1.33
C VAL A 7 1.60 9.50 1.80
N THR A 8 2.42 10.36 1.17
CA THR A 8 2.53 11.79 1.52
C THR A 8 1.30 12.61 1.16
N GLY A 9 0.47 12.15 0.22
CA GLY A 9 -0.73 12.86 -0.19
C GLY A 9 -1.99 12.00 -0.08
N LYS A 10 -3.10 12.66 0.23
CA LYS A 10 -4.42 12.03 0.35
C LYS A 10 -5.31 12.25 -0.86
N LYS A 11 -6.28 11.36 -1.07
CA LYS A 11 -7.43 11.62 -1.95
C LYS A 11 -8.67 11.89 -1.12
N THR A 12 -9.43 12.90 -1.50
CA THR A 12 -10.62 13.36 -0.76
C THR A 12 -11.84 12.46 -0.91
N ASP A 13 -11.90 11.59 -1.91
CA ASP A 13 -12.99 10.63 -2.13
C ASP A 13 -12.44 9.25 -2.47
N GLN A 14 -12.44 8.34 -1.49
CA GLN A 14 -11.88 6.99 -1.59
C GLN A 14 -12.53 6.10 -2.66
N LYS A 15 -13.61 6.54 -3.32
CA LYS A 15 -14.13 5.90 -4.55
C LYS A 15 -13.10 5.80 -5.66
N TRP A 16 -12.05 6.63 -5.66
CA TRP A 16 -10.94 6.48 -6.60
C TRP A 16 -10.33 5.07 -6.56
N LEU A 17 -10.30 4.43 -5.38
CA LEU A 17 -9.79 3.08 -5.24
C LEU A 17 -10.75 2.06 -5.86
N SER A 18 -12.07 2.24 -5.74
CA SER A 18 -13.04 1.42 -6.49
C SER A 18 -12.82 1.48 -8.00
N ASP A 19 -12.54 2.67 -8.54
CA ASP A 19 -12.28 2.83 -9.98
C ASP A 19 -10.95 2.19 -10.39
N LEU A 20 -9.93 2.27 -9.53
CA LEU A 20 -8.66 1.59 -9.73
C LEU A 20 -8.82 0.07 -9.73
N LEU A 21 -9.55 -0.48 -8.75
CA LEU A 21 -9.84 -1.91 -8.65
C LEU A 21 -10.60 -2.42 -9.88
N LYS A 22 -11.63 -1.68 -10.34
CA LYS A 22 -12.37 -2.00 -11.57
C LYS A 22 -11.49 -2.03 -12.81
N LYS A 23 -10.56 -1.07 -12.96
CA LYS A 23 -9.59 -1.04 -14.09
C LYS A 23 -8.67 -2.25 -14.10
N LYS A 24 -8.42 -2.84 -12.93
CA LYS A 24 -7.65 -4.09 -12.76
C LYS A 24 -8.52 -5.34 -12.85
N ASN A 25 -9.80 -5.21 -13.21
CA ASN A 25 -10.79 -6.30 -13.21
C ASN A 25 -10.97 -6.99 -11.85
N LEU A 26 -10.73 -6.25 -10.76
CA LEU A 26 -10.94 -6.73 -9.40
C LEU A 26 -12.31 -6.26 -8.90
N THR A 27 -13.14 -7.23 -8.53
CA THR A 27 -14.45 -6.95 -7.91
C THR A 27 -14.27 -6.83 -6.40
N SER A 28 -14.85 -5.80 -5.81
CA SER A 28 -14.80 -5.56 -4.37
C SER A 28 -16.16 -5.12 -3.85
N ASP A 29 -16.52 -5.63 -2.68
CA ASP A 29 -17.57 -5.02 -1.87
C ASP A 29 -16.99 -3.81 -1.14
N TYR A 30 -17.74 -2.70 -1.12
CA TYR A 30 -17.31 -1.46 -0.49
C TYR A 30 -18.17 -1.14 0.73
N LEU A 31 -17.51 -0.87 1.85
CA LEU A 31 -18.13 -0.49 3.10
C LEU A 31 -17.46 0.77 3.65
N ARG A 32 -18.26 1.81 3.89
CA ARG A 32 -17.83 2.99 4.62
C ARG A 32 -18.33 2.96 6.04
N LYS A 33 -17.43 2.85 7.00
CA LYS A 33 -17.73 2.90 8.44
C LYS A 33 -17.45 4.29 8.98
N HIS A 34 -18.25 4.72 9.95
CA HIS A 34 -17.99 5.93 10.72
C HIS A 34 -17.45 5.52 12.09
N HIS A 35 -16.25 5.96 12.44
CA HIS A 35 -15.64 5.69 13.74
C HIS A 35 -15.13 7.00 14.37
N ASN A 36 -15.79 7.42 15.45
CA ASN A 36 -15.58 8.72 16.10
C ASN A 36 -15.71 9.90 15.12
N ALA A 37 -14.62 10.61 14.83
CA ALA A 37 -14.60 11.75 13.91
C ALA A 37 -14.12 11.38 12.50
N TYR A 38 -13.93 10.08 12.23
CA TYR A 38 -13.25 9.59 11.04
C TYR A 38 -14.13 8.63 10.25
N PHE A 39 -13.93 8.62 8.93
CA PHE A 39 -14.46 7.58 8.06
C PHE A 39 -13.37 6.53 7.81
N ILE A 40 -13.78 5.28 7.79
CA ILE A 40 -12.93 4.15 7.41
C ILE A 40 -13.56 3.57 6.15
N ASP A 41 -12.80 3.55 5.08
CA ASP A 41 -13.20 2.99 3.79
C ASP A 41 -12.57 1.60 3.63
N GLU A 42 -13.42 0.59 3.49
CA GLU A 42 -13.02 -0.82 3.41
C GLU A 42 -13.49 -1.44 2.09
N PHE A 43 -12.59 -2.17 1.43
CA PHE A 43 -12.81 -2.89 0.19
C PHE A 43 -12.48 -4.36 0.39
N CYS A 44 -13.49 -5.22 0.30
CA CYS A 44 -13.33 -6.67 0.46
C CYS A 44 -13.33 -7.33 -0.91
N LEU A 45 -12.20 -7.92 -1.32
CA LEU A 45 -12.09 -8.63 -2.59
C LEU A 45 -12.27 -10.14 -2.36
N SER A 46 -12.93 -10.81 -3.31
CA SER A 46 -13.22 -12.25 -3.23
C SER A 46 -11.97 -13.15 -3.19
N ILE A 47 -10.82 -12.61 -3.60
CA ILE A 47 -9.50 -13.27 -3.58
C ILE A 47 -8.83 -13.25 -2.19
N GLY A 48 -9.60 -13.03 -1.12
CA GLY A 48 -9.07 -13.01 0.25
C GLY A 48 -8.18 -11.81 0.55
N LEU A 49 -8.41 -10.68 -0.12
CA LEU A 49 -7.70 -9.43 0.12
C LEU A 49 -8.69 -8.37 0.61
N ASN A 50 -8.51 -7.89 1.84
CA ASN A 50 -9.20 -6.71 2.34
C ASN A 50 -8.26 -5.51 2.27
N ILE A 51 -8.80 -4.36 1.88
CA ILE A 51 -8.06 -3.10 1.77
C ILE A 51 -8.78 -2.07 2.62
N ILE A 52 -8.05 -1.41 3.51
CA ILE A 52 -8.62 -0.42 4.43
C ILE A 52 -7.82 0.88 4.30
N VAL A 53 -8.53 1.99 4.11
CA VAL A 53 -7.90 3.31 3.96
C VAL A 53 -8.19 4.18 5.18
N TYR A 54 -7.13 4.80 5.70
CA TYR A 54 -7.15 5.67 6.87
C TYR A 54 -6.47 7.00 6.57
N GLU A 55 -7.15 8.11 6.90
CA GLU A 55 -6.52 9.43 6.90
C GLU A 55 -5.67 9.62 8.18
N ASN A 56 -4.44 10.13 8.02
CA ASN A 56 -3.65 10.63 9.12
C ASN A 56 -4.05 12.07 9.44
N VAL A 57 -4.75 12.24 10.56
CA VAL A 57 -5.25 13.54 11.03
C VAL A 57 -4.43 14.10 12.20
N ASN A 58 -3.35 13.42 12.58
CA ASN A 58 -2.55 13.81 13.74
C ASN A 58 -1.77 15.10 13.45
N PRO A 59 -1.59 16.00 14.43
CA PRO A 59 -0.81 17.22 14.25
C PRO A 59 0.71 16.96 14.32
N PRO A 60 1.55 17.88 13.80
CA PRO A 60 3.00 17.82 13.99
C PRO A 60 3.38 17.65 15.47
N GLY A 61 4.31 16.74 15.75
CA GLY A 61 4.75 16.39 17.11
C GLY A 61 3.97 15.26 17.77
N HIS A 62 2.88 14.78 17.17
CA HIS A 62 2.24 13.53 17.59
C HIS A 62 3.06 12.32 17.10
N PRO A 63 3.25 11.24 17.88
CA PRO A 63 4.07 10.08 17.46
C PRO A 63 3.60 9.41 16.16
N ALA A 64 2.30 9.47 15.88
CA ALA A 64 1.73 8.93 14.63
C ALA A 64 1.72 9.92 13.46
N TYR A 65 2.28 11.13 13.61
CA TYR A 65 2.35 12.13 12.53
C TYR A 65 3.31 11.69 11.41
N SER A 66 4.40 11.06 11.80
CA SER A 66 5.48 10.62 10.91
C SER A 66 5.76 9.13 11.12
N TYR A 67 6.63 8.58 10.29
CA TYR A 67 7.03 7.19 10.32
C TYR A 67 8.54 7.10 10.08
N GLU A 68 9.28 6.58 11.05
CA GLU A 68 10.70 6.29 10.90
C GLU A 68 10.87 5.17 9.86
N THR A 69 11.73 5.41 8.87
CA THR A 69 11.93 4.49 7.74
C THR A 69 13.41 4.29 7.45
N MET A 70 13.79 3.10 7.00
CA MET A 70 15.17 2.80 6.62
C MET A 70 15.60 3.50 5.32
N PHE A 71 14.65 3.98 4.51
CA PHE A 71 14.91 4.60 3.22
C PHE A 71 15.32 6.07 3.30
N LEU A 72 15.11 6.72 4.45
CA LEU A 72 15.33 8.16 4.63
C LEU A 72 16.12 8.44 5.92
N GLU A 73 16.93 9.49 5.93
CA GLU A 73 17.60 9.97 7.14
C GLU A 73 16.64 10.69 8.13
N HIS A 74 15.44 11.02 7.68
CA HIS A 74 14.42 11.72 8.44
C HIS A 74 13.09 10.98 8.36
N ASP A 75 12.23 11.16 9.37
CA ASP A 75 10.92 10.51 9.37
C ASP A 75 10.09 10.86 8.14
N PHE A 76 9.41 9.85 7.60
CA PHE A 76 8.44 9.99 6.53
C PHE A 76 7.12 10.56 7.06
N VAL A 77 6.80 11.80 6.68
CA VAL A 77 5.53 12.46 7.02
C VAL A 77 4.46 12.02 6.02
N TYR A 78 3.35 11.46 6.50
CA TYR A 78 2.32 10.85 5.64
C TYR A 78 0.93 11.38 5.98
N GLN A 79 0.04 11.38 4.98
CA GLN A 79 -1.34 11.86 5.10
C GLN A 79 -2.37 10.74 5.05
N GLU A 80 -2.02 9.58 4.50
CA GLU A 80 -2.93 8.45 4.35
C GLU A 80 -2.16 7.14 4.51
N THR A 81 -2.83 6.15 5.11
CA THR A 81 -2.37 4.76 5.17
C THR A 81 -3.37 3.89 4.45
N VAL A 82 -2.90 3.09 3.51
CA VAL A 82 -3.66 2.00 2.88
C VAL A 82 -3.14 0.69 3.46
N SER A 83 -3.95 0.04 4.28
CA SER A 83 -3.65 -1.26 4.88
C SER A 83 -4.23 -2.38 4.04
N PHE A 84 -3.48 -3.47 3.91
CA PHE A 84 -3.86 -4.66 3.16
C PHE A 84 -3.82 -5.87 4.10
N GLU A 85 -4.96 -6.54 4.22
CA GLU A 85 -5.09 -7.77 4.99
C GLU A 85 -5.30 -8.93 4.03
N LEU A 86 -4.26 -9.76 3.89
CA LEU A 86 -4.31 -10.99 3.11
C LEU A 86 -4.74 -12.15 3.99
N ASP A 87 -5.82 -12.84 3.61
CA ASP A 87 -6.16 -14.12 4.19
C ASP A 87 -5.11 -15.16 3.77
N LYS A 88 -4.39 -15.69 4.76
CA LYS A 88 -3.34 -16.69 4.57
C LYS A 88 -3.89 -18.10 4.37
N PHE A 89 -5.17 -18.31 4.66
CA PHE A 89 -5.85 -19.60 4.51
C PHE A 89 -6.71 -19.65 3.25
N ASN A 90 -6.70 -18.59 2.44
CA ASN A 90 -7.34 -18.57 1.14
C ASN A 90 -6.52 -19.42 0.15
N ASP A 91 -7.19 -20.29 -0.60
CA ASP A 91 -6.56 -21.16 -1.61
C ASP A 91 -5.84 -20.35 -2.71
N ASP A 92 -6.29 -19.11 -2.96
CA ASP A 92 -5.75 -18.18 -3.95
C ASP A 92 -4.73 -17.19 -3.35
N HIS A 93 -4.01 -17.57 -2.29
CA HIS A 93 -3.09 -16.68 -1.58
C HIS A 93 -2.08 -15.94 -2.48
N GLN A 94 -1.49 -16.64 -3.46
CA GLN A 94 -0.55 -16.04 -4.42
C GLN A 94 -1.21 -14.99 -5.32
N LEU A 95 -2.46 -15.24 -5.75
CA LEU A 95 -3.27 -14.29 -6.51
C LEU A 95 -3.58 -13.04 -5.67
N GLY A 96 -3.93 -13.23 -4.39
CA GLY A 96 -4.13 -12.16 -3.42
C GLY A 96 -2.88 -11.27 -3.28
N TYR A 97 -1.71 -11.89 -3.08
CA TYR A 97 -0.45 -11.17 -2.94
C TYR A 97 -0.08 -10.40 -4.21
N ARG A 98 -0.24 -11.03 -5.38
CA ARG A 98 -0.01 -10.38 -6.68
C ARG A 98 -0.92 -9.17 -6.86
N ALA A 99 -2.21 -9.32 -6.59
CA ALA A 99 -3.18 -8.23 -6.68
C ALA A 99 -2.81 -7.07 -5.73
N MET A 100 -2.38 -7.38 -4.50
CA MET A 100 -1.91 -6.37 -3.54
C MET A 100 -0.74 -5.55 -4.12
N LEU A 101 0.30 -6.20 -4.67
CA LEU A 101 1.42 -5.49 -5.29
C LEU A 101 0.99 -4.62 -6.47
N GLU A 102 0.15 -5.16 -7.37
CA GLU A 102 -0.37 -4.42 -8.52
C GLU A 102 -1.19 -3.19 -8.09
N ILE A 103 -1.94 -3.30 -7.00
CA ILE A 103 -2.69 -2.19 -6.42
C ILE A 103 -1.71 -1.19 -5.81
N VAL A 104 -0.75 -1.60 -5.00
CA VAL A 104 0.28 -0.71 -4.42
C VAL A 104 0.97 0.13 -5.50
N PHE A 105 1.41 -0.51 -6.60
CA PHE A 105 2.04 0.19 -7.70
C PHE A 105 1.09 1.18 -8.37
N ALA A 106 -0.14 0.76 -8.68
CA ALA A 106 -1.13 1.63 -9.29
C ALA A 106 -1.52 2.81 -8.39
N ILE A 107 -1.55 2.63 -7.07
CA ILE A 107 -1.77 3.71 -6.10
C ILE A 107 -0.62 4.72 -6.22
N LEU A 108 0.63 4.29 -6.06
CA LEU A 108 1.81 5.15 -6.09
C LEU A 108 1.90 5.94 -7.41
N GLU A 109 1.71 5.28 -8.55
CA GLU A 109 1.74 5.89 -9.88
C GLU A 109 0.59 6.89 -10.10
N SER A 110 -0.63 6.55 -9.66
CA SER A 110 -1.81 7.40 -9.88
C SER A 110 -1.82 8.64 -8.99
N LEU A 111 -1.27 8.51 -7.77
CA LEU A 111 -1.15 9.60 -6.82
C LEU A 111 0.02 10.51 -7.18
N LYS A 112 1.09 9.97 -7.78
CA LYS A 112 2.39 10.64 -7.95
C LYS A 112 2.93 11.21 -6.63
N ASN A 113 2.53 10.58 -5.53
CA ASN A 113 2.96 10.92 -4.19
C ASN A 113 4.05 9.95 -3.77
N GLU A 114 4.90 10.39 -2.85
CA GLU A 114 5.84 9.49 -2.21
C GLU A 114 5.10 8.47 -1.35
N GLY A 115 5.65 7.27 -1.20
CA GLY A 115 5.09 6.28 -0.30
C GLY A 115 6.05 5.21 0.16
N VAL A 116 5.84 4.72 1.38
CA VAL A 116 6.60 3.62 1.99
C VAL A 116 5.65 2.45 2.17
N PHE A 117 6.02 1.29 1.60
CA PHE A 117 5.27 0.05 1.71
C PHE A 117 6.05 -0.97 2.53
N TYR A 118 5.38 -1.59 3.49
CA TYR A 118 6.02 -2.45 4.48
C TYR A 118 5.09 -3.57 4.94
N HIS A 119 5.70 -4.67 5.39
CA HIS A 119 5.01 -5.74 6.10
C HIS A 119 4.98 -5.41 7.60
N THR A 120 3.80 -5.46 8.22
CA THR A 120 3.63 -4.98 9.61
C THR A 120 4.44 -5.77 10.64
N SER A 121 4.87 -6.99 10.29
CA SER A 121 5.69 -7.84 11.17
C SER A 121 7.10 -8.16 10.65
N GLY A 122 7.51 -7.61 9.49
CA GLY A 122 8.67 -8.14 8.76
C GLY A 122 9.59 -7.12 8.08
N GLY A 123 9.27 -5.83 8.16
CA GLY A 123 10.13 -4.76 7.64
C GLY A 123 9.62 -4.11 6.35
N GLU A 124 10.39 -3.13 5.90
CA GLU A 124 10.03 -2.26 4.79
C GLU A 124 10.43 -2.87 3.47
N ILE A 125 9.50 -2.86 2.52
CA ILE A 125 9.62 -3.55 1.23
C ILE A 125 10.14 -2.57 0.19
N LEU A 126 9.52 -1.38 0.12
CA LEU A 126 9.89 -0.37 -0.85
C LEU A 126 9.55 1.04 -0.39
N TYR A 127 10.26 1.99 -1.00
CA TYR A 127 9.94 3.40 -1.01
C TYR A 127 9.77 3.87 -2.45
N PHE A 128 8.81 4.75 -2.69
CA PHE A 128 8.58 5.36 -3.99
C PHE A 128 8.72 6.87 -3.90
N LYS A 129 9.47 7.45 -4.84
CA LYS A 129 9.68 8.89 -4.97
C LYS A 129 9.90 9.26 -6.43
N GLU A 130 9.27 10.34 -6.87
CA GLU A 130 9.54 10.95 -8.19
C GLU A 130 9.43 9.96 -9.38
N GLY A 131 8.52 8.98 -9.30
CA GLY A 131 8.33 7.99 -10.36
C GLY A 131 9.27 6.79 -10.30
N ARG A 132 10.12 6.71 -9.27
CA ARG A 132 11.09 5.64 -9.09
C ARG A 132 10.89 4.91 -7.76
N TYR A 133 11.11 3.60 -7.78
CA TYR A 133 11.07 2.72 -6.62
C TYR A 133 12.49 2.50 -6.05
N ILE A 134 12.59 2.43 -4.74
CA ILE A 134 13.78 1.96 -4.02
C ILE A 134 13.34 0.72 -3.26
N LEU A 135 13.92 -0.44 -3.60
CA LEU A 135 13.55 -1.73 -3.03
C LEU A 135 14.53 -2.15 -1.94
N ASN A 136 14.02 -2.74 -0.85
CA ASN A 136 14.84 -3.41 0.13
C ASN A 136 15.38 -4.72 -0.48
N GLN A 137 16.71 -4.90 -0.44
CA GLN A 137 17.37 -6.07 -1.02
C GLN A 137 16.78 -7.41 -0.53
N SER A 138 16.42 -7.51 0.76
CA SER A 138 15.87 -8.75 1.32
C SER A 138 14.54 -9.15 0.69
N TYR A 139 13.78 -8.17 0.19
CA TYR A 139 12.51 -8.40 -0.49
C TYR A 139 12.67 -8.51 -2.00
N LEU A 140 13.73 -7.94 -2.59
CA LEU A 140 13.96 -8.02 -4.03
C LEU A 140 14.07 -9.47 -4.50
N GLU A 141 14.88 -10.29 -3.82
CA GLU A 141 15.08 -11.69 -4.22
C GLU A 141 13.76 -12.48 -4.29
N PHE A 142 12.89 -12.27 -3.29
CA PHE A 142 11.54 -12.86 -3.28
C PHE A 142 10.66 -12.32 -4.42
N LEU A 143 10.69 -11.01 -4.66
CA LEU A 143 9.91 -10.42 -5.75
C LEU A 143 10.41 -10.89 -7.12
N GLU A 144 11.71 -11.05 -7.32
CA GLU A 144 12.28 -11.57 -8.57
C GLU A 144 11.89 -13.03 -8.82
N GLU A 145 11.91 -13.87 -7.78
CA GLU A 145 11.58 -15.30 -7.90
C GLU A 145 10.10 -15.53 -8.21
N TYR A 146 9.20 -14.81 -7.55
CA TYR A 146 7.75 -15.10 -7.59
C TYR A 146 6.91 -14.09 -8.39
N TYR A 147 7.41 -12.86 -8.57
CA TYR A 147 6.66 -11.75 -9.15
C TYR A 147 7.52 -10.86 -10.08
N GLY A 148 8.57 -11.45 -10.67
CA GLY A 148 9.57 -10.70 -11.45
C GLY A 148 8.98 -9.97 -12.65
N GLU A 149 7.84 -10.43 -13.18
CA GLU A 149 7.12 -9.73 -14.25
C GLU A 149 6.61 -8.35 -13.83
N LEU A 150 6.28 -8.18 -12.54
CA LEU A 150 5.85 -6.88 -12.00
C LEU A 150 7.04 -5.90 -11.92
N LEU A 151 8.24 -6.41 -11.64
CA LEU A 151 9.46 -5.61 -11.59
C LEU A 151 9.88 -5.10 -12.97
N GLY A 152 9.65 -5.89 -14.02
CA GLY A 152 9.93 -5.48 -15.40
C GLY A 152 9.11 -4.27 -15.87
N GLY A 153 8.03 -3.93 -15.17
CA GLY A 153 7.15 -2.80 -15.48
C GLY A 153 7.48 -1.49 -14.78
N ILE A 154 8.47 -1.45 -13.88
CA ILE A 154 8.75 -0.30 -13.03
C ILE A 154 10.22 0.13 -13.10
N ASP A 155 10.50 1.41 -12.83
CA ASP A 155 11.88 1.91 -12.64
C ASP A 155 12.27 1.79 -11.17
N TYR A 156 13.32 1.00 -10.86
CA TYR A 156 13.76 0.78 -9.49
C TYR A 156 15.28 0.87 -9.28
N SER A 157 15.67 1.10 -8.03
CA SER A 157 17.02 0.91 -7.49
C SER A 157 16.97 0.11 -6.19
N LEU A 158 18.12 -0.31 -5.71
CA LEU A 158 18.27 -1.00 -4.43
C LEU A 158 18.69 -0.01 -3.33
N LEU A 159 18.21 -0.27 -2.11
CA LEU A 159 18.75 0.27 -0.87
C LEU A 159 19.77 -0.71 -0.28
#